data_AF-A0A1M3R1Z8-F1
#
_entry.id   AF-A0A1M3R1Z8-F1
#
_cell.length_a   1.000
_cell.length_b   1.000
_cell.length_c   1.000
_cell.angle_alpha   90.00
_cell.angle_beta   90.00
_cell.angle_gamma   90.00
#
_symmetry.space_group_name_H-M   'P 1'
#
loop_
_entity.id
_entity.type
_entity.pdbx_description
1 polymer ?
#
loop_
_entity_poly.entity_id
_entity_poly.type
_entity_poly.pdbx_seq_one_letter_code
_entity_poly.pdbx_strand_id
1 'polypeptide(L)'
;MKKLFLLITLQIVNLAFGQSKFPDYLQGTWKMENKEIYEHWDKMNSQILKGFSYKLKNGQMEISEHLEISQRNNQTIYTASVINQNNGKEIRFKLTKTDSTFVFENPAHDFPKKISYQKLSDNEIFVQVSDGKQKGFSYKMTKQNIKDTTVANPNYDKTLADKLGGDDYGMKSYFLVILKTGTNKTTDKALINESFRGHLDNINKLVEEGKLIVAGPLGKNKNNYRGIFILNNIKNIEEAKELLQTDLAIKNQLLDYEIFTWYGSAALPEYLPFSDKIWKLNP
;
A
#
# COMPACT_ATOMS: atom_id res chain seq x y z
N MET A 1 48.66 -53.02 -7.08
CA MET A 1 47.35 -52.35 -7.15
C MET A 1 47.25 -51.32 -6.03
N LYS A 2 47.53 -50.04 -6.31
CA LYS A 2 47.43 -48.95 -5.31
C LYS A 2 45.95 -48.58 -5.15
N LYS A 3 45.37 -48.78 -3.96
CA LYS A 3 44.00 -48.34 -3.67
C LYS A 3 44.01 -46.83 -3.39
N LEU A 4 43.37 -46.08 -4.29
CA LEU A 4 43.15 -44.64 -4.16
C LEU A 4 41.93 -44.44 -3.24
N PHE A 5 42.13 -43.88 -2.05
CA PHE A 5 41.04 -43.46 -1.17
C PHE A 5 40.57 -42.07 -1.61
N LEU A 6 39.35 -42.01 -2.16
CA LEU A 6 38.70 -40.75 -2.53
C LEU A 6 38.01 -40.18 -1.27
N LEU A 7 38.57 -39.09 -0.73
CA LEU A 7 37.99 -38.37 0.41
C LEU A 7 36.88 -37.45 -0.12
N ILE A 8 35.61 -37.77 0.15
CA ILE A 8 34.46 -36.93 -0.20
C ILE A 8 34.26 -35.92 0.92
N THR A 9 34.61 -34.66 0.68
CA THR A 9 34.33 -33.54 1.59
C THR A 9 32.89 -33.07 1.38
N LEU A 10 32.03 -33.30 2.36
CA LEU A 10 30.66 -32.81 2.38
C LEU A 10 30.67 -31.32 2.77
N GLN A 11 30.50 -30.43 1.81
CA GLN A 11 30.30 -29.00 2.09
C GLN A 11 28.89 -28.78 2.64
N ILE A 12 28.80 -28.52 3.95
CA ILE A 12 27.57 -28.03 4.58
C ILE A 12 27.42 -26.56 4.19
N VAL A 13 26.53 -26.28 3.24
CA VAL A 13 26.13 -24.92 2.90
C VAL A 13 25.26 -24.40 4.05
N ASN A 14 25.83 -23.56 4.92
CA ASN A 14 25.03 -22.77 5.84
C ASN A 14 24.18 -21.81 5.00
N LEU A 15 22.88 -22.10 4.89
CA LEU A 15 21.91 -21.11 4.45
C LEU A 15 21.91 -19.99 5.49
N ALA A 16 22.65 -18.91 5.21
CA ALA A 16 22.49 -17.66 5.92
C ALA A 16 21.08 -17.15 5.61
N PHE A 17 20.13 -17.42 6.51
CA PHE A 17 18.83 -16.76 6.48
C PHE A 17 19.09 -15.27 6.64
N GLY A 18 18.97 -14.52 5.54
CA GLY A 18 19.05 -13.07 5.58
C GLY A 18 17.97 -12.56 6.53
N GLN A 19 18.38 -11.85 7.57
CA GLN A 19 17.45 -11.19 8.48
C GLN A 19 16.56 -10.25 7.67
N SER A 20 15.23 -10.41 7.80
CA SER A 20 14.28 -9.59 7.05
C SER A 20 14.58 -8.11 7.31
N LYS A 21 14.74 -7.32 6.24
CA LYS A 21 14.91 -5.86 6.32
C LYS A 21 13.58 -5.12 6.50
N PHE A 22 12.50 -5.87 6.72
CA PHE A 22 11.15 -5.36 6.82
C PHE A 22 10.44 -5.96 8.05
N PRO A 23 9.76 -5.15 8.88
CA PRO A 23 9.25 -5.59 10.19
C PRO A 23 7.89 -6.29 10.09
N ASP A 24 7.83 -7.37 9.29
CA ASP A 24 6.60 -8.15 9.06
C ASP A 24 5.94 -8.67 10.34
N TYR A 25 6.73 -8.89 11.40
CA TYR A 25 6.22 -9.36 12.68
C TYR A 25 5.24 -8.38 13.34
N LEU A 26 5.20 -7.11 12.92
CA LEU A 26 4.26 -6.12 13.42
C LEU A 26 2.82 -6.35 12.94
N GLN A 27 2.57 -7.19 11.93
CA GLN A 27 1.21 -7.44 11.45
C GLN A 27 0.27 -7.91 12.58
N GLY A 28 -0.90 -7.27 12.66
CA GLY A 28 -1.97 -7.53 13.63
C GLY A 28 -2.20 -6.39 14.62
N THR A 29 -3.04 -6.65 15.63
CA THR A 29 -3.38 -5.69 16.68
C THR A 29 -2.50 -5.88 17.91
N TRP A 30 -1.97 -4.78 18.44
CA TRP A 30 -1.12 -4.73 19.61
C TRP A 30 -1.73 -3.81 20.65
N LYS A 31 -1.83 -4.26 21.91
CA LYS A 31 -2.32 -3.44 23.03
C LYS A 31 -1.16 -2.99 23.89
N MET A 32 -1.09 -1.70 24.17
CA MET A 32 -0.12 -1.13 25.09
C MET A 32 -0.38 -1.60 26.53
N GLU A 33 0.69 -1.91 27.26
CA GLU A 33 0.58 -2.29 28.67
C GLU A 33 -0.14 -1.21 29.50
N ASN A 34 -1.02 -1.66 30.40
CA ASN A 34 -1.75 -0.84 31.36
C ASN A 34 -2.65 0.27 30.77
N LYS A 35 -2.91 0.26 29.45
CA LYS A 35 -3.73 1.29 28.78
C LYS A 35 -4.64 0.69 27.72
N GLU A 36 -5.79 1.32 27.51
CA GLU A 36 -6.69 1.04 26.38
C GLU A 36 -6.22 1.79 25.12
N ILE A 37 -4.93 1.64 24.80
CA ILE A 37 -4.27 2.18 23.62
C ILE A 37 -3.80 1.00 22.77
N TYR A 38 -4.07 1.07 21.48
CA TYR A 38 -3.83 0.00 20.54
C TYR A 38 -3.14 0.52 19.29
N GLU A 39 -2.38 -0.35 18.64
CA GLU A 39 -1.78 -0.14 17.32
C GLU A 39 -2.16 -1.34 16.46
N HIS A 40 -2.73 -1.10 15.30
CA HIS A 40 -3.05 -2.16 14.33
C HIS A 40 -2.19 -1.99 13.08
N TRP A 41 -1.68 -3.09 12.54
CA TRP A 41 -0.92 -3.11 11.29
C TRP A 41 -1.44 -4.17 10.31
N ASP A 42 -1.76 -3.70 9.12
CA ASP A 42 -2.08 -4.51 7.95
C ASP A 42 -0.89 -4.59 7.00
N LYS A 43 -0.57 -5.80 6.55
CA LYS A 43 0.45 -6.03 5.52
C LYS A 43 -0.18 -5.91 4.14
N MET A 44 0.04 -4.79 3.46
CA MET A 44 -0.52 -4.53 2.12
C MET A 44 0.19 -5.36 1.04
N ASN A 45 1.48 -5.61 1.22
CA ASN A 45 2.32 -6.48 0.40
C ASN A 45 3.67 -6.72 1.10
N SER A 46 4.65 -7.33 0.44
CA SER A 46 5.98 -7.61 0.99
C SER A 46 6.83 -6.37 1.33
N GLN A 47 6.40 -5.17 0.94
CA GLN A 47 7.14 -3.91 1.10
C GLN A 47 6.37 -2.82 1.83
N ILE A 48 5.09 -3.02 2.19
CA ILE A 48 4.24 -2.00 2.77
C ILE A 48 3.41 -2.59 3.92
N LEU A 49 3.57 -1.98 5.09
CA LEU A 49 2.70 -2.13 6.25
C LEU A 49 1.97 -0.81 6.45
N LYS A 50 0.65 -0.85 6.60
CA LYS A 50 -0.14 0.31 7.00
C LYS A 50 -0.75 0.05 8.36
N GLY A 51 -0.79 1.06 9.20
CA GLY A 51 -1.33 0.92 10.53
C GLY A 51 -2.00 2.16 11.03
N PHE A 52 -2.56 2.05 12.23
CA PHE A 52 -3.13 3.17 12.94
C PHE A 52 -3.08 2.93 14.44
N SER A 53 -2.86 4.00 15.18
CA SER A 53 -2.95 4.02 16.63
C SER A 53 -4.33 4.50 17.04
N TYR A 54 -4.96 3.85 18.01
CA TYR A 54 -6.30 4.21 18.48
C TYR A 54 -6.48 3.98 19.98
N LYS A 55 -7.47 4.68 20.55
CA LYS A 55 -7.96 4.46 21.91
C LYS A 55 -9.34 3.84 21.85
N LEU A 56 -9.63 2.95 22.79
CA LEU A 56 -11.02 2.51 23.02
C LEU A 56 -11.65 3.42 24.08
N LYS A 57 -12.72 4.13 23.70
CA LYS A 57 -13.59 4.87 24.61
C LYS A 57 -15.01 4.36 24.44
N ASN A 58 -15.60 3.80 25.50
CA ASN A 58 -16.96 3.25 25.48
C ASN A 58 -17.19 2.23 24.34
N GLY A 59 -16.17 1.41 24.02
CA GLY A 59 -16.21 0.44 22.92
C GLY A 59 -16.07 1.04 21.52
N GLN A 60 -15.97 2.35 21.37
CA GLN A 60 -15.69 3.02 20.10
C GLN A 60 -14.20 3.28 19.92
N MET A 61 -13.71 3.06 18.70
CA MET A 61 -12.34 3.38 18.31
C MET A 61 -12.20 4.87 18.01
N GLU A 62 -11.31 5.53 18.72
CA GLU A 62 -10.87 6.90 18.44
C GLU A 62 -9.44 6.84 17.87
N ILE A 63 -9.31 6.97 16.55
CA ILE A 63 -8.02 6.96 15.85
C ILE A 63 -7.24 8.23 16.19
N SER A 64 -6.00 8.06 16.65
CA SER A 64 -5.10 9.17 16.96
C SER A 64 -4.06 9.42 15.87
N GLU A 65 -3.69 8.38 15.12
CA GLU A 65 -2.56 8.45 14.17
C GLU A 65 -2.70 7.40 13.07
N HIS A 66 -2.31 7.77 11.85
CA HIS A 66 -2.08 6.84 10.74
C HIS A 66 -0.59 6.58 10.58
N LEU A 67 -0.23 5.32 10.37
CA LEU A 67 1.14 4.84 10.28
C LEU A 67 1.37 4.12 8.96
N GLU A 68 2.57 4.21 8.42
CA GLU A 68 3.03 3.41 7.29
C GLU A 68 4.50 3.05 7.47
N ILE A 69 4.86 1.79 7.24
CA ILE A 69 6.24 1.37 7.02
C ILE A 69 6.34 0.89 5.58
N SER A 70 7.09 1.63 4.75
CA SER A 70 7.27 1.28 3.34
C SER A 70 8.73 1.15 2.96
N GLN A 71 9.04 0.15 2.14
CA GLN A 71 10.38 -0.12 1.60
C GLN A 71 10.42 0.22 0.11
N ARG A 72 11.29 1.16 -0.29
CA ARG A 72 11.57 1.52 -1.69
C ARG A 72 13.06 1.71 -1.89
N ASN A 73 13.63 1.19 -2.98
CA ASN A 73 15.06 1.34 -3.33
C ASN A 73 16.02 0.95 -2.18
N ASN A 74 15.77 -0.17 -1.51
CA ASN A 74 16.52 -0.63 -0.32
C ASN A 74 16.45 0.31 0.91
N GLN A 75 15.62 1.34 0.87
CA GLN A 75 15.37 2.23 1.99
C GLN A 75 13.99 1.95 2.59
N THR A 76 13.94 1.71 3.89
CA THR A 76 12.68 1.57 4.63
C THR A 76 12.39 2.86 5.38
N ILE A 77 11.18 3.37 5.25
CA ILE A 77 10.70 4.61 5.87
C ILE A 77 9.50 4.29 6.75
N TYR A 78 9.53 4.76 7.98
CA TYR A 78 8.36 4.85 8.84
C TYR A 78 7.74 6.25 8.67
N THR A 79 6.44 6.31 8.45
CA THR A 79 5.68 7.53 8.24
C THR A 79 4.54 7.59 9.23
N ALA A 80 4.36 8.74 9.88
CA ALA A 80 3.29 8.98 10.86
C ALA A 80 2.50 10.23 10.48
N SER A 81 1.18 10.19 10.59
CA SER A 81 0.29 11.34 10.40
C SER A 81 -0.70 11.40 11.57
N VAL A 82 -0.57 12.44 12.40
CA VAL A 82 -1.38 12.62 13.60
C VAL A 82 -2.67 13.34 13.23
N ILE A 83 -3.81 12.78 13.65
CA ILE A 83 -5.14 13.33 13.35
C ILE A 83 -5.28 14.73 13.98
N ASN A 84 -5.81 15.67 13.20
CA ASN A 84 -6.02 17.07 13.58
C ASN A 84 -4.74 17.84 14.00
N GLN A 85 -3.56 17.38 13.60
CA GLN A 85 -2.30 18.09 13.81
C GLN A 85 -1.55 18.29 12.50
N ASN A 86 -0.61 19.25 12.50
CA ASN A 86 0.33 19.50 11.40
C ASN A 86 -0.32 19.66 10.00
N ASN A 87 -1.59 20.10 9.93
CA ASN A 87 -2.39 20.15 8.71
C ASN A 87 -2.39 18.82 7.91
N GLY A 88 -2.32 17.68 8.61
CA GLY A 88 -2.28 16.34 8.00
C GLY A 88 -0.94 15.99 7.33
N LYS A 89 0.11 16.80 7.50
CA LYS A 89 1.44 16.50 6.95
C LYS A 89 2.08 15.33 7.66
N GLU A 90 2.58 14.41 6.85
CA GLU A 90 3.35 13.24 7.26
C GLU A 90 4.71 13.61 7.89
N ILE A 91 5.09 12.86 8.92
CA ILE A 91 6.40 12.90 9.55
C ILE A 91 7.12 11.60 9.19
N ARG A 92 8.33 11.69 8.64
CA ARG A 92 9.08 10.54 8.10
C ARG A 92 10.32 10.25 8.91
N PHE A 93 10.59 8.98 9.18
CA PHE A 93 11.74 8.46 9.90
C PHE A 93 12.43 7.38 9.07
N LYS A 94 13.75 7.49 8.89
CA LYS A 94 14.54 6.53 8.09
C LYS A 94 14.97 5.36 8.96
N LEU A 95 14.86 4.14 8.46
CA LEU A 95 15.41 2.96 9.13
C LEU A 95 16.95 3.04 9.18
N THR A 96 17.54 2.95 10.36
CA THR A 96 19.00 3.04 10.59
C THR A 96 19.60 1.78 11.21
N LYS A 97 18.77 0.87 11.75
CA LYS A 97 19.22 -0.41 12.34
C LYS A 97 18.16 -1.50 12.14
N THR A 98 18.58 -2.72 11.84
CA THR A 98 17.70 -3.87 11.49
C THR A 98 18.16 -5.21 12.07
N ASP A 99 18.81 -5.18 13.22
CA ASP A 99 19.25 -6.37 13.94
C ASP A 99 18.00 -7.00 14.61
N SER A 100 18.07 -7.39 15.88
CA SER A 100 16.87 -7.76 16.66
C SER A 100 15.86 -6.61 16.88
N THR A 101 16.21 -5.39 16.46
CA THR A 101 15.42 -4.17 16.65
C THR A 101 15.40 -3.35 15.38
N PHE A 102 14.21 -2.92 14.96
CA PHE A 102 14.02 -1.94 13.90
C PHE A 102 14.05 -0.55 14.50
N VAL A 103 14.99 0.29 14.08
CA VAL A 103 15.15 1.66 14.59
C VAL A 103 14.95 2.66 13.46
N PHE A 104 13.98 3.55 13.62
CA PHE A 104 13.66 4.61 12.69
C PHE A 104 14.03 5.96 13.28
N GLU A 105 14.78 6.77 12.52
CA GLU A 105 15.30 8.06 13.00
C GLU A 105 14.98 9.23 12.07
N ASN A 106 14.68 10.37 12.68
CA ASN A 106 14.58 11.68 12.05
C ASN A 106 15.24 12.72 12.99
N PRO A 107 16.57 12.92 12.89
CA PRO A 107 17.28 13.85 13.76
C PRO A 107 16.82 15.32 13.67
N ALA A 108 16.14 15.67 12.56
CA ALA A 108 15.65 17.02 12.27
C ALA A 108 14.25 17.30 12.85
N HIS A 109 13.51 16.27 13.26
CA HIS A 109 12.21 16.45 13.94
C HIS A 109 12.42 16.92 15.39
N ASP A 110 11.47 17.61 16.00
CA ASP A 110 11.61 18.15 17.36
C ASP A 110 11.51 17.05 18.43
N PHE A 111 10.41 16.30 18.44
CA PHE A 111 10.21 15.07 19.21
C PHE A 111 9.01 14.29 18.65
N PRO A 112 9.12 12.97 18.41
CA PRO A 112 10.30 12.14 18.64
C PRO A 112 11.33 12.29 17.52
N LYS A 113 12.57 11.91 17.81
CA LYS A 113 13.64 11.78 16.81
C LYS A 113 13.95 10.32 16.47
N LYS A 114 13.55 9.40 17.35
CA LYS A 114 13.81 7.97 17.24
C LYS A 114 12.60 7.18 17.69
N ILE A 115 12.21 6.19 16.90
CA ILE A 115 11.18 5.20 17.18
C ILE A 115 11.79 3.83 16.95
N SER A 116 11.65 2.91 17.89
CA SER A 116 12.15 1.55 17.70
C SER A 116 11.16 0.47 18.12
N TYR A 117 11.08 -0.56 17.30
CA TYR A 117 10.32 -1.78 17.56
C TYR A 117 11.28 -2.95 17.73
N GLN A 118 11.25 -3.58 18.90
CA GLN A 118 12.00 -4.79 19.20
C GLN A 118 11.03 -5.94 19.40
N LYS A 119 11.21 -7.02 18.63
CA LYS A 119 10.47 -8.27 18.86
C LYS A 119 11.02 -8.94 20.12
N LEU A 120 10.18 -9.11 21.15
CA LEU A 120 10.53 -9.87 22.36
C LEU A 120 10.12 -11.33 22.23
N SER A 121 8.92 -11.57 21.72
CA SER A 121 8.36 -12.88 21.40
C SER A 121 7.39 -12.76 20.21
N ASP A 122 6.69 -13.83 19.84
CA ASP A 122 5.62 -13.74 18.82
C ASP A 122 4.42 -12.90 19.26
N ASN A 123 4.23 -12.73 20.58
CA ASN A 123 3.09 -12.01 21.16
C ASN A 123 3.48 -10.78 21.97
N GLU A 124 4.77 -10.43 22.03
CA GLU A 124 5.24 -9.24 22.74
C GLU A 124 6.26 -8.47 21.92
N ILE A 125 6.06 -7.16 21.87
CA ILE A 125 7.00 -6.19 21.32
C ILE A 125 7.34 -5.15 22.37
N PHE A 126 8.55 -4.62 22.27
CA PHE A 126 8.98 -3.46 23.05
C PHE A 126 9.14 -2.27 22.12
N VAL A 127 8.43 -1.19 22.44
CA VAL A 127 8.44 0.06 21.69
C VAL A 127 9.17 1.11 22.50
N GLN A 128 10.07 1.84 21.86
CA GLN A 128 10.75 2.99 22.45
C GLN A 128 10.63 4.20 21.54
N VAL A 129 10.26 5.33 22.13
CA VAL A 129 10.10 6.63 21.47
C VAL A 129 10.97 7.64 22.20
N SER A 130 11.96 8.23 21.54
CA SER A 130 12.93 9.12 22.19
C SER A 130 13.42 10.27 21.31
N ASP A 131 14.15 11.20 21.92
CA ASP A 131 14.91 12.25 21.26
C ASP A 131 16.30 11.78 20.76
N GLY A 132 16.60 10.48 20.87
CA GLY A 132 17.92 9.90 20.61
C GLY A 132 18.92 10.08 21.76
N LYS A 133 18.51 10.68 22.88
CA LYS A 133 19.31 10.87 24.11
C LYS A 133 18.56 10.29 25.31
N GLN A 134 18.39 11.06 26.39
CA GLN A 134 17.77 10.62 27.64
C GLN A 134 16.26 10.85 27.68
N LYS A 135 15.71 11.75 26.85
CA LYS A 135 14.28 12.05 26.87
C LYS A 135 13.52 11.05 26.00
N GLY A 136 12.61 10.32 26.60
CA GLY A 136 11.76 9.39 25.88
C GLY A 136 10.87 8.60 26.80
N PHE A 137 10.13 7.68 26.21
CA PHE A 137 9.33 6.69 26.91
C PHE A 137 9.41 5.38 26.16
N SER A 138 9.16 4.30 26.90
CA SER A 138 9.07 2.97 26.33
C SER A 138 7.92 2.22 26.97
N TYR A 139 7.39 1.26 26.23
CA TYR A 139 6.29 0.44 26.69
C TYR A 139 6.33 -0.90 25.97
N LYS A 140 5.81 -1.92 26.64
CA LYS A 140 5.49 -3.18 25.99
C LYS A 140 4.13 -3.08 25.31
N MET A 141 4.00 -3.79 24.20
CA MET A 141 2.71 -4.11 23.64
C MET A 141 2.55 -5.61 23.51
N THR A 142 1.35 -6.09 23.83
CA THR A 142 0.99 -7.50 23.73
C THR A 142 0.07 -7.69 22.53
N LYS A 143 0.42 -8.64 21.67
CA LYS A 143 -0.40 -9.01 20.52
C LYS A 143 -1.76 -9.44 21.02
N GLN A 144 -2.78 -8.76 20.53
CA GLN A 144 -4.14 -9.11 20.87
C GLN A 144 -4.54 -10.23 19.93
N ASN A 145 -4.73 -11.41 20.52
CA ASN A 145 -5.59 -12.43 19.96
C ASN A 145 -7.05 -11.98 20.16
N ILE A 146 -7.39 -10.77 19.70
CA ILE A 146 -8.75 -10.55 19.26
C ILE A 146 -8.91 -11.67 18.25
N LYS A 147 -9.78 -12.65 18.53
CA LYS A 147 -10.34 -13.46 17.47
C LYS A 147 -10.89 -12.42 16.54
N ASP A 148 -10.08 -12.11 15.55
CA ASP A 148 -10.47 -11.48 14.33
C ASP A 148 -11.84 -12.08 14.06
N THR A 149 -12.86 -11.25 13.96
CA THR A 149 -14.24 -11.76 13.84
C THR A 149 -14.43 -12.47 12.49
N THR A 150 -13.32 -12.75 11.78
CA THR A 150 -13.09 -13.79 10.78
C THR A 150 -13.56 -15.15 11.28
N VAL A 151 -14.88 -15.28 11.33
CA VAL A 151 -15.52 -16.51 10.89
C VAL A 151 -14.87 -16.85 9.56
N ALA A 152 -14.20 -18.01 9.50
CA ALA A 152 -13.69 -18.53 8.23
C ALA A 152 -14.83 -18.46 7.22
N ASN A 153 -14.63 -17.69 6.14
CA ASN A 153 -15.69 -17.45 5.17
C ASN A 153 -16.10 -18.80 4.58
N PRO A 154 -17.33 -19.30 4.83
CA PRO A 154 -17.76 -20.59 4.31
C PRO A 154 -17.79 -20.62 2.78
N ASN A 155 -17.78 -19.44 2.14
CA ASN A 155 -17.72 -19.26 0.70
C ASN A 155 -16.30 -18.97 0.18
N TYR A 156 -15.25 -19.16 0.98
CA TYR A 156 -13.88 -18.94 0.51
C TYR A 156 -13.54 -19.90 -0.62
N ASP A 157 -13.24 -19.33 -1.79
CA ASP A 157 -12.76 -20.04 -2.96
C ASP A 157 -11.28 -19.70 -3.17
N LYS A 158 -10.40 -20.65 -2.80
CA LYS A 158 -8.95 -20.48 -2.95
C LYS A 158 -8.54 -20.30 -4.41
N THR A 159 -9.16 -21.04 -5.33
CA THR A 159 -8.82 -20.96 -6.76
C THR A 159 -9.17 -19.59 -7.32
N LEU A 160 -10.32 -19.05 -6.94
CA LEU A 160 -10.71 -17.68 -7.33
C LEU A 160 -9.80 -16.63 -6.70
N ALA A 161 -9.46 -16.76 -5.41
CA ALA A 161 -8.54 -15.85 -4.74
C ALA A 161 -7.15 -15.84 -5.40
N ASP A 162 -6.58 -17.01 -5.68
CA ASP A 162 -5.30 -17.17 -6.37
C ASP A 162 -5.35 -16.57 -7.78
N LYS A 163 -6.42 -16.86 -8.55
CA LYS A 163 -6.63 -16.30 -9.91
C LYS A 163 -6.63 -14.78 -9.91
N LEU A 164 -7.30 -14.18 -8.93
CA LEU A 164 -7.50 -12.74 -8.85
C LEU A 164 -6.36 -12.01 -8.14
N GLY A 165 -5.47 -12.73 -7.47
CA GLY A 165 -4.37 -12.19 -6.68
C GLY A 165 -4.85 -11.54 -5.38
N GLY A 166 -5.93 -12.07 -4.79
CA GLY A 166 -6.41 -11.63 -3.49
C GLY A 166 -5.53 -12.14 -2.35
N ASP A 167 -5.29 -11.29 -1.36
CA ASP A 167 -4.71 -11.69 -0.08
C ASP A 167 -5.73 -12.44 0.80
N ASP A 168 -5.38 -12.69 2.06
CA ASP A 168 -6.23 -13.41 3.01
C ASP A 168 -7.59 -12.71 3.27
N TYR A 169 -7.69 -11.41 2.96
CA TYR A 169 -8.92 -10.63 3.05
C TYR A 169 -9.72 -10.58 1.74
N GLY A 170 -9.22 -11.24 0.68
CA GLY A 170 -9.80 -11.15 -0.67
C GLY A 170 -9.57 -9.81 -1.35
N MET A 171 -8.53 -9.09 -0.95
CA MET A 171 -8.21 -7.73 -1.39
C MET A 171 -6.86 -7.70 -2.11
N LYS A 172 -6.60 -6.66 -2.91
CA LYS A 172 -5.29 -6.41 -3.52
C LYS A 172 -5.05 -4.93 -3.79
N SER A 173 -3.79 -4.60 -4.07
CA SER A 173 -3.39 -3.25 -4.46
C SER A 173 -3.64 -2.99 -5.95
N TYR A 174 -4.18 -1.81 -6.25
CA TYR A 174 -4.40 -1.23 -7.58
C TYR A 174 -3.75 0.16 -7.67
N PHE A 175 -3.73 0.74 -8.87
CA PHE A 175 -3.51 2.17 -9.04
C PHE A 175 -4.82 2.88 -9.36
N LEU A 176 -5.29 3.69 -8.42
CA LEU A 176 -6.39 4.64 -8.63
C LEU A 176 -5.80 5.89 -9.27
N VAL A 177 -6.32 6.27 -10.43
CA VAL A 177 -5.94 7.47 -11.14
C VAL A 177 -7.10 8.45 -11.05
N ILE A 178 -6.82 9.68 -10.64
CA ILE A 178 -7.75 10.80 -10.71
C ILE A 178 -7.35 11.67 -11.90
N LEU A 179 -8.21 11.74 -12.91
CA LEU A 179 -8.03 12.63 -14.05
C LEU A 179 -8.44 14.05 -13.67
N LYS A 180 -7.70 15.04 -14.14
CA LYS A 180 -7.97 16.47 -13.95
C LYS A 180 -7.76 17.23 -15.26
N THR A 181 -8.13 18.51 -15.26
CA THR A 181 -7.91 19.37 -16.42
C THR A 181 -6.41 19.60 -16.61
N GLY A 182 -5.90 19.39 -17.82
CA GLY A 182 -4.50 19.62 -18.14
C GLY A 182 -4.16 21.09 -18.38
N THR A 183 -2.90 21.34 -18.72
CA THR A 183 -2.33 22.68 -18.92
C THR A 183 -2.63 23.27 -20.31
N ASN A 184 -2.97 22.43 -21.29
CA ASN A 184 -3.28 22.87 -22.64
C ASN A 184 -4.65 23.57 -22.68
N LYS A 185 -4.64 24.86 -23.06
CA LYS A 185 -5.82 25.72 -23.18
C LYS A 185 -6.22 26.01 -24.62
N THR A 186 -5.81 25.16 -25.56
CA THR A 186 -6.19 25.28 -26.97
C THR A 186 -7.70 25.38 -27.13
N THR A 187 -8.13 26.10 -28.17
CA THR A 187 -9.53 26.20 -28.60
C THR A 187 -9.77 25.51 -29.94
N ASP A 188 -8.74 24.85 -30.50
CA ASP A 188 -8.85 24.08 -31.73
C ASP A 188 -9.75 22.86 -31.52
N LYS A 189 -10.96 22.95 -32.09
CA LYS A 189 -11.98 21.90 -32.00
C LYS A 189 -11.54 20.60 -32.65
N ALA A 190 -10.74 20.64 -33.72
CA ALA A 190 -10.30 19.44 -34.41
C ALA A 190 -9.35 18.63 -33.51
N LEU A 191 -8.33 19.30 -32.94
CA LEU A 191 -7.39 18.70 -32.00
C LEU A 191 -8.09 18.16 -30.74
N ILE A 192 -9.03 18.91 -30.17
CA ILE A 192 -9.78 18.49 -28.99
C ILE A 192 -10.58 17.22 -29.30
N ASN A 193 -11.34 17.21 -30.41
CA ASN A 193 -12.17 16.07 -30.78
C ASN A 193 -11.33 14.82 -31.08
N GLU A 194 -10.22 14.98 -31.80
CA GLU A 194 -9.29 13.87 -32.06
C GLU A 194 -8.71 13.31 -30.76
N SER A 195 -8.30 14.18 -29.84
CA SER A 195 -7.71 13.77 -28.57
C SER A 195 -8.68 12.99 -27.69
N PHE A 196 -9.92 13.44 -27.57
CA PHE A 196 -10.92 12.75 -26.75
C PHE A 196 -11.51 11.51 -27.44
N ARG A 197 -11.51 11.43 -28.77
CA ARG A 197 -11.77 10.15 -29.46
C ARG A 197 -10.66 9.14 -29.16
N GLY A 198 -9.39 9.56 -29.28
CA GLY A 198 -8.24 8.73 -28.91
C GLY A 198 -8.23 8.31 -27.44
N HIS A 199 -8.74 9.15 -26.54
CA HIS A 199 -8.96 8.81 -25.13
C HIS A 199 -9.93 7.62 -24.96
N LEU A 200 -11.09 7.67 -25.62
CA LEU A 200 -12.08 6.58 -25.57
C LEU A 200 -11.56 5.29 -26.21
N ASP A 201 -10.90 5.41 -27.37
CA ASP A 201 -10.27 4.26 -28.05
C ASP A 201 -9.23 3.60 -27.14
N ASN A 202 -8.44 4.39 -26.42
CA ASN A 202 -7.45 3.89 -25.48
C ASN A 202 -8.10 3.22 -24.26
N ILE A 203 -9.18 3.79 -23.70
CA ILE A 203 -9.94 3.14 -22.62
C ILE A 203 -10.38 1.74 -23.04
N ASN A 204 -11.00 1.61 -24.22
CA ASN A 204 -11.49 0.33 -24.73
C ASN A 204 -10.35 -0.68 -24.89
N LYS A 205 -9.24 -0.26 -25.52
CA LYS A 205 -8.04 -1.08 -25.64
C LYS A 205 -7.52 -1.56 -24.27
N LEU A 206 -7.44 -0.68 -23.27
CA LEU A 206 -6.93 -1.03 -21.95
C LEU A 206 -7.85 -1.97 -21.16
N VAL A 207 -9.16 -1.86 -21.38
CA VAL A 207 -10.15 -2.81 -20.84
C VAL A 207 -9.97 -4.18 -21.49
N GLU A 208 -9.82 -4.26 -22.82
CA GLU A 208 -9.55 -5.50 -23.55
C GLU A 208 -8.24 -6.17 -23.12
N GLU A 209 -7.19 -5.38 -22.84
CA GLU A 209 -5.91 -5.87 -22.30
C GLU A 209 -5.99 -6.25 -20.81
N GLY A 210 -7.12 -6.04 -20.14
CA GLY A 210 -7.31 -6.32 -18.71
C GLY A 210 -6.51 -5.39 -17.77
N LYS A 211 -6.02 -4.26 -18.29
CA LYS A 211 -5.20 -3.27 -17.58
C LYS A 211 -6.02 -2.14 -16.97
N LEU A 212 -7.25 -1.94 -17.42
CA LEU A 212 -8.19 -0.97 -16.89
C LEU A 212 -9.49 -1.69 -16.51
N ILE A 213 -9.88 -1.62 -15.23
CA ILE A 213 -11.12 -2.26 -14.76
C ILE A 213 -12.24 -1.24 -14.66
N VAL A 214 -11.97 -0.08 -14.07
CA VAL A 214 -12.98 0.98 -13.90
C VAL A 214 -12.53 2.20 -14.66
N ALA A 215 -13.42 2.75 -15.48
CA ALA A 215 -13.27 4.05 -16.10
C ALA A 215 -14.59 4.80 -16.03
N GLY A 216 -14.55 6.07 -15.64
CA GLY A 216 -15.77 6.87 -15.61
C GLY A 216 -15.54 8.34 -15.28
N PRO A 217 -16.40 9.23 -15.80
CA PRO A 217 -16.32 10.65 -15.51
C PRO A 217 -16.74 10.94 -14.07
N LEU A 218 -16.14 11.96 -13.48
CA LEU A 218 -16.59 12.56 -12.23
C LEU A 218 -17.51 13.75 -12.54
N GLY A 219 -18.58 13.89 -11.76
CA GLY A 219 -19.41 15.08 -11.77
C GLY A 219 -18.62 16.34 -11.38
N LYS A 220 -19.22 17.50 -11.61
CA LYS A 220 -18.61 18.79 -11.25
C LYS A 220 -18.26 18.82 -9.76
N ASN A 221 -17.02 19.19 -9.46
CA ASN A 221 -16.49 19.22 -8.09
C ASN A 221 -15.52 20.39 -7.93
N LYS A 222 -15.24 20.75 -6.67
CA LYS A 222 -14.36 21.87 -6.29
C LYS A 222 -12.88 21.68 -6.67
N ASN A 223 -12.46 20.44 -6.95
CA ASN A 223 -11.08 20.09 -7.26
C ASN A 223 -10.79 20.01 -8.77
N ASN A 224 -11.79 20.30 -9.62
CA ASN A 224 -11.71 20.18 -11.09
C ASN A 224 -11.31 18.77 -11.58
N TYR A 225 -11.62 17.74 -10.80
CA TYR A 225 -11.45 16.35 -11.22
C TYR A 225 -12.47 15.99 -12.31
N ARG A 226 -12.03 15.21 -13.29
CA ARG A 226 -12.75 14.90 -14.53
C ARG A 226 -13.18 13.45 -14.62
N GLY A 227 -12.45 12.54 -14.01
CA GLY A 227 -12.74 11.11 -14.08
C GLY A 227 -11.83 10.30 -13.18
N ILE A 228 -12.14 9.00 -13.10
CA ILE A 228 -11.32 8.03 -12.39
C ILE A 228 -10.95 6.87 -13.32
N PHE A 229 -9.73 6.35 -13.14
CA PHE A 229 -9.35 5.03 -13.63
C PHE A 229 -8.93 4.14 -12.46
N ILE A 230 -9.21 2.84 -12.55
CA ILE A 230 -8.60 1.82 -11.68
C ILE A 230 -7.80 0.88 -12.57
N LEU A 231 -6.48 1.01 -12.51
CA LEU A 231 -5.55 0.19 -13.28
C LEU A 231 -5.27 -1.12 -12.56
N ASN A 232 -5.13 -2.18 -13.34
CA ASN A 232 -4.98 -3.55 -12.89
C ASN A 232 -3.76 -4.22 -13.51
N ASN A 233 -3.18 -5.17 -12.78
CA ASN A 233 -2.01 -5.95 -13.22
C ASN A 233 -0.81 -5.08 -13.65
N ILE A 234 -0.63 -3.93 -13.01
CA ILE A 234 0.49 -3.02 -13.23
C ILE A 234 1.54 -3.22 -12.13
N LYS A 235 2.79 -3.44 -12.50
CA LYS A 235 3.86 -3.84 -11.57
C LYS A 235 4.30 -2.71 -10.66
N ASN A 236 4.33 -1.48 -11.17
CA ASN A 236 4.82 -0.31 -10.44
C ASN A 236 4.26 0.99 -11.03
N ILE A 237 4.50 2.09 -10.32
CA ILE A 237 3.98 3.41 -10.70
C ILE A 237 4.55 3.95 -12.02
N GLU A 238 5.76 3.54 -12.43
CA GLU A 238 6.33 3.99 -13.71
C GLU A 238 5.62 3.34 -14.89
N GLU A 239 5.33 2.04 -14.80
CA GLU A 239 4.49 1.35 -15.79
C GLU A 239 3.08 1.96 -15.86
N ALA A 240 2.51 2.38 -14.71
CA ALA A 240 1.22 3.09 -14.70
C ALA A 240 1.29 4.42 -15.47
N LYS A 241 2.37 5.19 -15.30
CA LYS A 241 2.57 6.45 -16.03
C LYS A 241 2.76 6.20 -17.52
N GLU A 242 3.57 5.22 -17.91
CA GLU A 242 3.77 4.85 -19.31
C GLU A 242 2.44 4.46 -19.97
N LEU A 243 1.61 3.69 -19.26
CA LEU A 243 0.28 3.33 -19.73
C LEU A 243 -0.61 4.55 -19.94
N LEU A 244 -0.63 5.49 -18.99
CA LEU A 244 -1.43 6.72 -19.10
C LEU A 244 -0.97 7.62 -20.26
N GLN A 245 0.32 7.60 -20.64
CA GLN A 245 0.85 8.37 -21.77
C GLN A 245 0.44 7.81 -23.15
N THR A 246 -0.22 6.65 -23.20
CA THR A 246 -0.84 6.13 -24.44
C THR A 246 -2.15 6.84 -24.80
N ASP A 247 -2.74 7.56 -23.84
CA ASP A 247 -3.96 8.33 -24.02
C ASP A 247 -3.65 9.68 -24.69
N LEU A 248 -4.29 9.93 -25.83
CA LEU A 248 -4.02 11.14 -26.62
C LEU A 248 -4.45 12.43 -25.91
N ALA A 249 -5.51 12.41 -25.08
CA ALA A 249 -5.93 13.57 -24.31
C ALA A 249 -4.92 13.91 -23.20
N ILE A 250 -4.26 12.89 -22.62
CA ILE A 250 -3.17 13.08 -21.65
C ILE A 250 -1.90 13.55 -22.38
N LYS A 251 -1.52 12.89 -23.48
CA LYS A 251 -0.34 13.24 -24.28
C LYS A 251 -0.38 14.68 -24.80
N ASN A 252 -1.55 15.13 -25.22
CA ASN A 252 -1.78 16.51 -25.67
C ASN A 252 -2.03 17.50 -24.52
N GLN A 253 -1.89 17.06 -23.26
CA GLN A 253 -2.04 17.86 -22.04
C GLN A 253 -3.43 18.52 -21.90
N LEU A 254 -4.46 17.96 -22.52
CA LEU A 254 -5.86 18.35 -22.30
C LEU A 254 -6.39 17.74 -20.99
N LEU A 255 -5.90 16.54 -20.65
CA LEU A 255 -6.03 15.92 -19.33
C LEU A 255 -4.66 15.84 -18.66
N ASP A 256 -4.68 15.88 -17.33
CA ASP A 256 -3.57 15.56 -16.45
C ASP A 256 -4.07 14.59 -15.37
N TYR A 257 -3.20 14.06 -14.51
CA TYR A 257 -3.57 13.01 -13.57
C TYR A 257 -2.83 13.03 -12.23
N GLU A 258 -3.44 12.39 -11.24
CA GLU A 258 -2.84 12.01 -9.95
C GLU A 258 -3.00 10.51 -9.76
N ILE A 259 -1.94 9.82 -9.30
CA ILE A 259 -1.94 8.37 -9.10
C ILE A 259 -1.83 8.06 -7.60
N PHE A 260 -2.71 7.20 -7.12
CA PHE A 260 -2.73 6.69 -5.75
C PHE A 260 -2.66 5.18 -5.77
N THR A 261 -1.85 4.58 -4.89
CA THR A 261 -1.98 3.16 -4.59
C THR A 261 -3.25 2.96 -3.75
N TRP A 262 -4.18 2.18 -4.27
CA TRP A 262 -5.47 1.92 -3.65
C TRP A 262 -5.63 0.43 -3.35
N TYR A 263 -5.98 0.10 -2.11
CA TYR A 263 -6.24 -1.27 -1.67
C TYR A 263 -7.75 -1.51 -1.71
N GLY A 264 -8.17 -2.49 -2.50
CA GLY A 264 -9.57 -2.74 -2.83
C GLY A 264 -9.83 -4.22 -3.09
N SER A 265 -11.10 -4.60 -3.28
CA SER A 265 -11.48 -5.99 -3.51
C SER A 265 -10.77 -6.57 -4.74
N ALA A 266 -10.19 -7.77 -4.60
CA ALA A 266 -9.58 -8.50 -5.72
C ALA A 266 -10.63 -8.95 -6.76
N ALA A 267 -11.91 -9.01 -6.36
CA ALA A 267 -13.04 -9.37 -7.22
C ALA A 267 -13.44 -8.28 -8.23
N LEU A 268 -12.84 -7.09 -8.19
CA LEU A 268 -13.23 -5.98 -9.05
C LEU A 268 -13.25 -6.31 -10.56
N PRO A 269 -12.30 -7.05 -11.16
CA PRO A 269 -12.37 -7.43 -12.57
C PRO A 269 -13.60 -8.27 -12.94
N GLU A 270 -14.18 -9.00 -11.99
CA GLU A 270 -15.25 -9.96 -12.25
C GLU A 270 -16.58 -9.28 -12.62
N TYR A 271 -16.73 -7.95 -12.42
CA TYR A 271 -17.90 -7.24 -12.93
C TYR A 271 -17.82 -6.96 -14.44
N LEU A 272 -16.63 -6.96 -15.06
CA LEU A 272 -16.46 -6.58 -16.47
C LEU A 272 -17.35 -7.38 -17.45
N PRO A 273 -17.46 -8.73 -17.34
CA PRO A 273 -18.36 -9.50 -18.21
C PRO A 273 -19.85 -9.16 -18.03
N PHE A 274 -20.23 -8.56 -16.90
CA PHE A 274 -21.58 -8.07 -16.66
C PHE A 274 -21.74 -6.64 -17.15
N SER A 275 -20.70 -5.81 -17.00
CA SER A 275 -20.66 -4.44 -17.54
C SER A 275 -20.88 -4.43 -19.05
N ASP A 276 -20.34 -5.43 -19.75
CA ASP A 276 -20.54 -5.56 -21.19
C ASP A 276 -22.01 -5.82 -21.59
N LYS A 277 -22.80 -6.41 -20.68
CA LYS A 277 -24.19 -6.81 -20.95
C LYS A 277 -25.22 -5.70 -20.66
N ILE A 278 -24.81 -4.59 -20.05
CA ILE A 278 -25.74 -3.56 -19.54
C ILE A 278 -25.88 -2.33 -20.46
N TRP A 279 -24.89 -2.07 -21.33
CA TRP A 279 -24.95 -0.90 -22.19
C TRP A 279 -25.80 -1.18 -23.44
N LYS A 280 -26.63 -0.21 -23.84
CA LYS A 280 -27.47 -0.28 -25.05
C LYS A 280 -26.75 0.29 -26.28
N LEU A 281 -25.91 1.29 -26.05
CA LEU A 281 -25.08 1.97 -27.03
C LEU A 281 -23.66 1.91 -26.52
N ASN A 282 -22.72 1.56 -27.40
CA ASN A 282 -21.31 1.56 -27.02
C ASN A 282 -20.87 3.03 -26.82
N PRO A 283 -20.47 3.41 -25.60
CA PRO A 283 -20.07 4.78 -25.28
C PRO A 283 -18.76 5.21 -25.95
#